data_AF-A0A6A9QHX1-F1
#
_entry.id   AF-A0A6A9QHX1-F1
#
_cell.length_a   1.000
_cell.length_b   1.000
_cell.length_c   1.000
_cell.angle_alpha   90.00
_cell.angle_beta   90.00
_cell.angle_gamma   90.00
#
_symmetry.space_group_name_H-M   'P 1'
#
loop_
_entity.id
_entity.type
_entity.pdbx_description
1 polymer ?
#
loop_
_entity_poly.entity_id
_entity_poly.type
_entity_poly.pdbx_seq_one_letter_code
_entity_poly.pdbx_strand_id
1 'polypeptide(L)'
;MEGLERQLRLVRISGGVLYLVNIFFSSSLYTALESLGLAKGSFIYSLLFAVPLFSAILNGIILGLIAAQLKDAVIYGIVKSAMAIIVYLLYLHFFVLPSYIVFMIIIIMGLSVIQLGILYLYRRIQKQIFG
;
A
#
# COMPACT_ATOMS: atom_id res chain seq x y z
N MET A 1 -17.12 24.11 -11.35
CA MET A 1 -16.18 23.05 -11.79
C MET A 1 -14.79 23.20 -11.16
N GLU A 2 -14.22 24.41 -11.06
CA GLU A 2 -12.90 24.66 -10.42
C GLU A 2 -12.73 24.04 -9.02
N GLY A 3 -13.77 24.03 -8.18
CA GLY A 3 -13.71 23.44 -6.84
C GLY A 3 -13.45 21.93 -6.83
N LEU A 4 -14.07 21.19 -7.76
CA LEU A 4 -13.92 19.74 -7.89
C LEU A 4 -12.55 19.36 -8.46
N GLU A 5 -12.03 20.15 -9.41
CA GLU A 5 -10.67 19.96 -9.94
C GLU A 5 -9.60 20.20 -8.88
N ARG A 6 -9.78 21.23 -8.04
CA ARG A 6 -8.89 21.49 -6.91
C ARG A 6 -8.92 20.35 -5.89
N GLN A 7 -10.10 19.82 -5.57
CA GLN A 7 -10.25 18.65 -4.71
C GLN A 7 -9.58 17.41 -5.31
N LEU A 8 -9.77 17.15 -6.62
CA LEU A 8 -9.13 16.04 -7.32
C LEU A 8 -7.59 16.14 -7.25
N ARG A 9 -7.05 17.34 -7.45
CA ARG A 9 -5.60 17.59 -7.33
C ARG A 9 -5.09 17.31 -5.92
N LEU A 10 -5.80 17.77 -4.89
CA LEU A 10 -5.43 17.51 -3.49
C LEU A 10 -5.45 16.02 -3.16
N VAL A 11 -6.50 15.30 -3.59
CA VAL A 11 -6.62 13.85 -3.40
C VAL A 11 -5.51 13.08 -4.12
N ARG A 12 -5.08 13.54 -5.30
CA ARG A 12 -3.94 12.95 -6.01
C ARG A 12 -2.61 13.18 -5.29
N ILE A 13 -2.38 14.38 -4.79
CA ILE A 13 -1.14 14.71 -4.06
C ILE A 13 -1.08 13.93 -2.76
N SER A 14 -2.15 13.92 -1.97
CA SER A 14 -2.20 13.17 -0.71
C SER A 14 -2.09 11.67 -0.95
N GLY A 15 -2.79 11.14 -1.96
CA GLY A 15 -2.62 9.75 -2.40
C GLY A 15 -1.17 9.45 -2.80
N GLY A 16 -0.55 10.32 -3.59
CA GLY A 16 0.82 10.17 -4.04
C GLY A 16 1.83 10.10 -2.89
N VAL A 17 1.70 11.01 -1.91
CA VAL A 17 2.51 10.99 -0.69
C VAL A 17 2.30 9.70 0.08
N LEU A 18 1.06 9.23 0.25
CA LEU A 18 0.79 7.96 0.93
C LEU A 18 1.43 6.77 0.21
N TYR A 19 1.38 6.71 -1.12
CA TYR A 19 2.05 5.66 -1.89
C TYR A 19 3.56 5.68 -1.68
N LEU A 20 4.20 6.86 -1.70
CA LEU A 20 5.63 6.99 -1.43
C LEU A 20 6.01 6.54 -0.01
N VAL A 21 5.24 6.96 0.99
CA VAL A 21 5.45 6.55 2.38
C VAL A 21 5.27 5.03 2.51
N ASN A 22 4.26 4.45 1.86
CA ASN A 22 4.01 3.02 1.89
C ASN A 22 5.12 2.22 1.17
N ILE A 23 5.71 2.75 0.09
CA ILE A 23 6.91 2.18 -0.55
C ILE A 23 8.07 2.15 0.46
N PHE A 24 8.36 3.29 1.10
CA PHE A 24 9.46 3.40 2.06
C PHE A 24 9.32 2.40 3.21
N PHE A 25 8.15 2.34 3.85
CA PHE A 25 7.90 1.39 4.93
C PHE A 25 7.93 -0.07 4.46
N SER A 26 7.37 -0.37 3.29
CA SER A 26 7.38 -1.73 2.73
C SER A 26 8.80 -2.21 2.41
N SER A 27 9.64 -1.36 1.82
CA SER A 27 11.07 -1.65 1.57
C SER A 27 11.86 -1.80 2.86
N SER A 28 11.61 -0.93 3.84
CA SER A 28 12.30 -1.01 5.13
C SER A 28 11.92 -2.28 5.91
N LEU A 29 10.65 -2.69 5.84
CA LEU A 29 10.18 -3.95 6.42
C LEU A 29 10.85 -5.16 5.76
N TYR A 30 11.02 -5.15 4.43
CA TYR A 30 11.76 -6.20 3.72
C TYR A 30 13.20 -6.32 4.25
N THR A 31 13.93 -5.20 4.32
CA THR A 31 15.32 -5.18 4.82
C THR A 31 15.41 -5.63 6.29
N ALA A 32 14.45 -5.23 7.13
CA ALA A 32 14.38 -5.66 8.53
C ALA A 32 14.17 -7.18 8.65
N LEU A 33 13.24 -7.74 7.87
CA LEU A 33 13.02 -9.19 7.84
C LEU A 33 14.23 -9.94 7.30
N GLU A 34 14.96 -9.35 6.35
CA GLU A 34 16.16 -9.97 5.75
C GLU A 34 17.26 -10.12 6.79
N SER A 35 17.46 -9.08 7.60
CA SER A 35 18.44 -9.06 8.68
C SER A 35 18.19 -10.12 9.75
N LEU A 36 16.94 -10.58 9.91
CA LEU A 36 16.57 -11.63 10.85
C LEU A 36 16.80 -13.05 10.31
N GLY A 37 17.14 -13.22 9.03
CA GLY A 37 17.41 -14.52 8.44
C GLY A 37 16.21 -15.47 8.39
N LEU A 38 14.99 -14.95 8.57
CA LEU A 38 13.73 -15.72 8.65
C LEU A 38 13.41 -16.51 7.36
N ALA A 39 14.06 -16.17 6.23
CA ALA A 39 13.85 -16.83 4.94
C ALA A 39 14.47 -18.24 4.85
N LYS A 40 15.27 -18.68 5.84
CA LYS A 40 15.98 -19.96 5.78
C LYS A 40 15.12 -21.10 6.36
N GLY A 41 14.48 -21.89 5.49
CA GLY A 41 14.07 -23.27 5.82
C GLY A 41 12.63 -23.68 5.53
N SER A 42 11.76 -22.78 5.05
CA SER A 42 10.37 -23.14 4.70
C SER A 42 9.83 -22.31 3.54
N PHE A 43 9.14 -22.97 2.59
CA PHE A 43 8.53 -22.32 1.42
C PHE A 43 7.56 -21.20 1.79
N ILE A 44 6.78 -21.40 2.86
CA ILE A 44 5.81 -20.40 3.37
C ILE A 44 6.55 -19.15 3.85
N TYR A 45 7.72 -19.32 4.47
CA TYR A 45 8.54 -18.23 4.98
C TYR A 45 9.15 -17.43 3.84
N SER A 46 9.66 -18.10 2.80
CA SER A 46 10.19 -17.45 1.60
C SER A 46 9.12 -16.68 0.83
N LEU A 47 7.89 -17.23 0.74
CA LEU A 47 6.79 -16.57 0.06
C LEU A 47 6.34 -15.31 0.82
N LEU A 48 6.15 -15.43 2.13
CA LEU A 48 5.79 -14.30 2.97
C LEU A 48 6.89 -13.25 2.96
N PHE A 49 8.17 -13.64 3.01
CA PHE A 49 9.33 -12.75 2.96
C PHE A 49 9.35 -11.81 1.75
N ALA A 50 8.88 -12.26 0.59
CA ALA A 50 8.83 -11.45 -0.63
C ALA A 50 7.69 -10.40 -0.63
N VAL A 51 6.69 -10.54 0.26
CA VAL A 51 5.49 -9.70 0.27
C VAL A 51 5.78 -8.21 0.44
N PRO A 52 6.63 -7.77 1.39
CA PRO A 52 6.85 -6.34 1.58
C PRO A 52 7.52 -5.72 0.34
N LEU A 53 8.47 -6.42 -0.28
CA LEU A 53 9.09 -5.96 -1.52
C LEU A 53 8.07 -5.89 -2.67
N PHE A 54 7.23 -6.91 -2.84
CA PHE A 54 6.18 -6.90 -3.84
C PHE A 54 5.16 -5.78 -3.60
N SER A 55 4.79 -5.52 -2.34
CA SER A 55 3.94 -4.39 -1.94
C SER A 55 4.57 -3.05 -2.33
N ALA A 56 5.89 -2.87 -2.14
CA ALA A 56 6.60 -1.67 -2.55
C ALA A 56 6.54 -1.47 -4.08
N ILE A 57 6.81 -2.52 -4.85
CA ILE A 57 6.73 -2.47 -6.32
C ILE A 57 5.33 -2.11 -6.80
N LEU A 58 4.29 -2.78 -6.29
CA LEU A 58 2.91 -2.50 -6.66
C LEU A 58 2.48 -1.08 -6.28
N ASN A 59 2.88 -0.58 -5.11
CA ASN A 59 2.62 0.82 -4.75
C ASN A 59 3.26 1.79 -5.75
N GLY A 60 4.47 1.51 -6.23
CA GLY A 60 5.15 2.31 -7.26
C GLY A 60 4.42 2.29 -8.60
N ILE A 61 3.95 1.11 -9.03
CA ILE A 61 3.15 0.97 -10.25
C ILE A 61 1.85 1.77 -10.13
N ILE A 62 1.11 1.59 -9.03
CA ILE A 62 -0.17 2.29 -8.82
C ILE A 62 0.03 3.82 -8.75
N LEU A 63 1.12 4.28 -8.12
CA LEU A 63 1.49 5.69 -8.12
C LEU A 63 1.66 6.22 -9.56
N GLY A 64 2.36 5.48 -10.41
CA GLY A 64 2.49 5.79 -11.84
C GLY A 64 1.14 5.84 -12.56
N LEU A 65 0.25 4.89 -12.30
CA LEU A 65 -1.10 4.86 -12.88
C LEU A 65 -1.96 6.06 -12.43
N ILE A 66 -1.86 6.48 -11.16
CA ILE A 66 -2.53 7.68 -10.63
C ILE A 66 -1.93 8.96 -11.23
N ALA A 67 -0.61 9.01 -11.44
CA ALA A 67 0.05 10.11 -12.12
C ALA A 67 -0.46 10.25 -13.57
N ALA A 68 -0.62 9.12 -14.27
CA ALA A 68 -1.18 9.02 -15.62
C ALA A 68 -2.72 9.16 -15.70
N GLN A 69 -3.41 9.30 -14.55
CA GLN A 69 -4.87 9.46 -14.46
C GLN A 69 -5.68 8.29 -15.05
N LEU A 70 -5.13 7.08 -15.03
CA LEU A 70 -5.80 5.91 -15.58
C LEU A 70 -6.95 5.44 -14.67
N LYS A 71 -8.09 5.08 -15.27
CA LYS A 71 -9.29 4.64 -14.54
C LYS A 71 -9.04 3.39 -13.68
N ASP A 72 -8.20 2.48 -14.17
CA ASP A 72 -7.93 1.21 -13.49
C ASP A 72 -7.05 1.35 -12.25
N ALA A 73 -6.33 2.49 -12.12
CA ALA A 73 -5.47 2.77 -10.97
C ALA A 73 -6.21 2.63 -9.63
N VAL A 74 -7.50 2.99 -9.60
CA VAL A 74 -8.36 2.90 -8.43
C VAL A 74 -8.62 1.45 -8.04
N ILE A 75 -8.95 0.60 -9.02
CA ILE A 75 -9.27 -0.81 -8.77
C ILE A 75 -8.01 -1.53 -8.29
N TYR A 76 -6.87 -1.34 -8.98
CA TYR A 76 -5.59 -1.90 -8.56
C TYR A 76 -5.18 -1.41 -7.16
N GLY A 77 -5.39 -0.13 -6.87
CA GLY A 77 -5.15 0.45 -5.54
C GLY A 77 -5.99 -0.19 -4.43
N ILE A 78 -7.28 -0.40 -4.67
CA ILE A 78 -8.19 -1.03 -3.69
C ILE A 78 -7.79 -2.47 -3.44
N VAL A 79 -7.62 -3.25 -4.52
CA VAL A 79 -7.26 -4.66 -4.44
C VAL A 79 -5.94 -4.83 -3.70
N LYS A 80 -4.91 -4.06 -4.07
CA LYS A 80 -3.60 -4.10 -3.40
C LYS A 80 -3.70 -3.75 -1.91
N SER A 81 -4.46 -2.71 -1.55
CA SER A 81 -4.55 -2.25 -0.17
C SER A 81 -5.29 -3.27 0.71
N ALA A 82 -6.36 -3.88 0.20
CA ALA A 82 -7.07 -4.96 0.89
C ALA A 82 -6.19 -6.20 1.06
N MET A 83 -5.47 -6.60 0.00
CA MET A 83 -4.57 -7.76 0.04
C MET A 83 -3.42 -7.53 1.02
N ALA A 84 -2.84 -6.33 1.05
CA ALA A 84 -1.79 -5.98 1.99
C ALA A 84 -2.26 -6.15 3.45
N ILE A 85 -3.45 -5.66 3.80
CA ILE A 85 -4.01 -5.82 5.16
C ILE A 85 -4.12 -7.30 5.52
N ILE A 86 -4.73 -8.12 4.65
CA ILE A 86 -4.90 -9.55 4.90
C ILE A 86 -3.56 -10.25 5.10
N VAL A 87 -2.59 -10.02 4.20
CA VAL A 87 -1.30 -10.69 4.28
C VAL A 87 -0.51 -10.25 5.52
N TYR A 88 -0.57 -8.96 5.89
CA TYR A 88 0.08 -8.48 7.09
C TYR A 88 -0.58 -8.98 8.39
N LEU A 89 -1.89 -9.22 8.40
CA LEU A 89 -2.55 -9.93 9.49
C LEU A 89 -2.06 -11.38 9.61
N LEU A 90 -1.89 -12.08 8.47
CA LEU A 90 -1.32 -13.43 8.47
C LEU A 90 0.11 -13.42 9.03
N TYR A 91 0.91 -12.40 8.70
CA TYR A 91 2.24 -12.21 9.28
C TYR A 91 2.23 -12.15 10.80
N LEU A 92 1.34 -11.34 11.38
CA LEU A 92 1.21 -11.20 12.83
C LEU A 92 0.66 -12.47 13.50
N HIS A 93 -0.08 -13.29 12.76
CA HIS A 93 -0.62 -14.55 13.28
C HIS A 93 0.42 -15.69 13.26
N PHE A 94 1.20 -15.81 12.19
CA PHE A 94 2.12 -16.93 11.99
C PHE A 94 3.54 -16.71 12.54
N PHE A 95 3.97 -15.46 12.74
CA PHE A 95 5.33 -15.15 13.17
C PHE A 95 5.36 -14.48 14.54
N VAL A 96 6.27 -14.96 15.38
CA VAL A 96 6.70 -14.21 16.57
C VAL A 96 7.77 -13.22 16.11
N LEU A 97 7.36 -11.97 15.96
CA LEU A 97 8.22 -10.90 15.44
C LEU A 97 8.70 -9.97 16.55
N PRO A 98 9.92 -9.43 16.44
CA PRO A 98 10.35 -8.32 17.27
C PRO A 98 9.36 -7.15 17.20
N SER A 99 9.19 -6.44 18.33
CA SER A 99 8.22 -5.35 18.45
C SER A 99 8.37 -4.25 17.39
N TYR A 100 9.60 -3.91 17.01
CA TYR A 100 9.86 -2.90 15.98
C TYR A 100 9.30 -3.30 14.60
N ILE A 101 9.32 -4.60 14.26
CA ILE A 101 8.72 -5.13 13.02
C ILE A 101 7.20 -5.09 13.10
N VAL A 102 6.64 -5.47 14.26
CA VAL A 102 5.19 -5.41 14.50
C VAL A 102 4.68 -3.98 14.32
N PHE A 103 5.39 -2.97 14.84
CA PHE A 103 5.04 -1.57 14.64
C PHE A 103 5.07 -1.17 13.16
N MET A 104 6.10 -1.57 12.41
CA MET A 104 6.15 -1.30 10.96
C MET A 104 4.98 -1.93 10.22
N ILE A 105 4.62 -3.18 10.54
CA ILE A 105 3.48 -3.87 9.95
C ILE A 105 2.18 -3.10 10.22
N ILE A 106 1.95 -2.70 11.48
CA ILE A 106 0.75 -1.94 11.87
C ILE A 106 0.68 -0.60 11.12
N ILE A 107 1.81 0.10 10.98
CA ILE A 107 1.88 1.36 10.21
C ILE A 107 1.50 1.11 8.75
N ILE A 108 2.04 0.06 8.11
CA ILE A 108 1.73 -0.26 6.71
C ILE A 108 0.24 -0.62 6.54
N MET A 109 -0.34 -1.37 7.47
CA MET A 109 -1.77 -1.66 7.46
C MET A 109 -2.59 -0.37 7.60
N GLY A 110 -2.24 0.50 8.55
CA GLY A 110 -2.89 1.80 8.74
C GLY A 110 -2.83 2.68 7.49
N LEU A 111 -1.65 2.78 6.86
CA LEU A 111 -1.49 3.49 5.59
C LEU A 111 -2.37 2.90 4.48
N SER A 112 -2.50 1.58 4.43
CA SER A 112 -3.35 0.89 3.44
C SER A 112 -4.84 1.19 3.67
N VAL A 113 -5.29 1.30 4.92
CA VAL A 113 -6.66 1.74 5.25
C VAL A 113 -6.90 3.18 4.82
N ILE A 114 -5.96 4.09 5.08
CA ILE A 114 -6.07 5.49 4.65
C ILE A 114 -6.09 5.58 3.11
N GLN A 115 -5.25 4.79 2.42
CA GLN A 115 -5.24 4.70 0.95
C GLN A 115 -6.60 4.29 0.39
N LEU A 116 -7.30 3.32 1.00
CA LEU A 116 -8.66 2.94 0.59
C LEU A 116 -9.62 4.13 0.65
N GLY A 117 -9.54 4.94 1.72
CA GLY A 117 -10.34 6.16 1.87
C GLY A 117 -10.05 7.19 0.78
N ILE A 118 -8.76 7.43 0.47
CA ILE A 118 -8.35 8.36 -0.59
C ILE A 118 -8.83 7.89 -1.97
N LEU A 119 -8.69 6.60 -2.27
CA LEU A 119 -9.12 6.03 -3.55
C LEU A 119 -10.64 6.08 -3.71
N TYR A 120 -11.39 5.89 -2.63
CA TYR A 120 -12.85 6.07 -2.62
C TYR A 120 -13.23 7.51 -2.95
N LEU A 121 -12.60 8.49 -2.29
CA LEU A 121 -12.82 9.91 -2.55
C LEU A 121 -12.45 10.29 -3.99
N TYR A 122 -11.31 9.78 -4.48
CA TYR A 122 -10.86 10.00 -5.86
C TYR A 122 -11.89 9.51 -6.87
N ARG A 123 -12.40 8.27 -6.70
CA ARG A 123 -13.43 7.70 -7.58
C ARG A 123 -14.72 8.50 -7.53
N ARG A 124 -15.14 8.94 -6.33
CA ARG A 124 -16.35 9.75 -6.16
C ARG A 124 -16.24 11.09 -6.90
N ILE A 125 -15.12 11.78 -6.77
CA ILE A 125 -14.88 13.07 -7.45
C ILE A 125 -14.78 12.86 -8.97
N GLN A 126 -14.08 11.82 -9.43
CA GLN A 126 -14.01 11.52 -10.86
C GLN A 126 -15.41 11.28 -11.48
N LYS A 127 -16.29 10.52 -10.81
CA LYS A 127 -17.67 10.32 -11.27
C LYS A 127 -18.47 11.63 -11.34
N GLN A 128 -18.24 12.54 -10.40
CA GLN A 128 -18.93 13.84 -10.41
C GLN A 128 -18.46 14.76 -11.55
N ILE A 129 -17.20 14.63 -11.98
CA ILE A 129 -16.63 15.45 -13.06
C ILE A 129 -16.97 14.87 -14.44
N PHE A 130 -16.92 13.54 -14.61
CA PHE A 130 -16.97 12.89 -15.91
C PHE A 130 -18.24 12.05 -16.18
N GLY A 131 -19.15 11.94 -15.21
CA GLY A 131 -20.34 11.06 -15.28
C GLY A 131 -20.01 9.61 -14.95
#